data_AF-A0A1H5P1B6-F1
#
_entry.id   AF-A0A1H5P1B6-F1
#
_cell.length_a   1.000
_cell.length_b   1.000
_cell.length_c   1.000
_cell.angle_alpha   90.00
_cell.angle_beta   90.00
_cell.angle_gamma   90.00
#
_symmetry.space_group_name_H-M   'P 1'
#
loop_
_entity.id
_entity.type
_entity.pdbx_description
1 polymer ?
#
loop_
_entity_poly.entity_id
_entity_poly.type
_entity_poly.pdbx_seq_one_letter_code
_entity_poly.pdbx_strand_id
1 'polypeptide(L)' 'MERITLQEFLSLPDHEQFEILENEGKFIEDRSDGNTKTEVYAIDRFFVEVEVNKTG' A
#
# COMPACT_ATOMS: atom_id res chain seq x y z
N MET A 1 0.43 0.13 18.33
CA MET A 1 0.34 1.12 17.25
C MET A 1 -0.87 1.99 17.52
N GLU A 2 -0.72 3.30 17.31
CA GLU A 2 -1.87 4.19 17.18
C GLU A 2 -2.64 3.82 15.90
N ARG A 3 -3.95 3.99 15.92
CA ARG A 3 -4.79 3.73 14.74
C ARG A 3 -4.63 4.89 13.78
N ILE A 4 -4.39 4.61 12.50
CA ILE A 4 -4.31 5.60 11.44
C ILE A 4 -5.55 5.52 10.56
N THR A 5 -6.12 6.67 10.22
CA THR A 5 -7.20 6.74 9.23
C THR A 5 -6.62 6.81 7.82
N LEU A 6 -7.43 6.47 6.81
CA LEU A 6 -7.02 6.62 5.40
C LEU A 6 -6.58 8.06 5.08
N GLN A 7 -7.25 9.07 5.63
CA GLN A 7 -6.92 10.48 5.37
C GLN A 7 -5.55 10.85 5.95
N GLU A 8 -5.23 10.37 7.16
CA GLU A 8 -3.92 10.60 7.78
C GLU A 8 -2.83 9.87 7.01
N PHE A 9 -3.05 8.61 6.64
CA PHE A 9 -2.13 7.83 5.81
C PHE A 9 -1.81 8.53 4.49
N LEU A 10 -2.82 8.99 3.75
CA LEU A 10 -2.64 9.71 2.49
C LEU A 10 -2.00 11.10 2.65
N SER A 11 -1.99 11.65 3.87
CA SER A 11 -1.33 12.93 4.16
C SER A 11 0.16 12.75 4.47
N LEU A 12 0.63 11.52 4.66
CA LEU A 12 2.04 11.23 4.92
C LEU A 12 2.86 11.34 3.63
N PRO A 13 4.17 11.66 3.73
CA PRO A 13 5.09 11.53 2.62
C PRO A 13 5.17 10.09 2.08
N ASP A 14 5.46 9.93 0.79
CA ASP A 14 5.54 8.62 0.12
C ASP A 14 6.44 7.61 0.84
N HIS A 15 7.58 8.06 1.38
CA HIS A 15 8.51 7.18 2.11
C HIS A 15 7.90 6.64 3.41
N GLU A 16 7.14 7.45 4.15
CA GLU A 16 6.46 7.01 5.37
C GLU A 16 5.28 6.09 5.04
N GLN A 17 4.55 6.38 3.95
CA GLN A 17 3.50 5.47 3.45
C GLN A 17 4.09 4.09 3.11
N PHE A 18 5.25 4.06 2.46
CA PHE A 18 5.98 2.82 2.15
C PHE A 18 6.44 2.09 3.40
N GLU A 19 7.01 2.78 4.39
CA GLU A 19 7.43 2.17 5.66
C GLU A 19 6.25 1.54 6.40
N ILE A 20 5.09 2.19 6.44
CA ILE A 20 3.88 1.62 7.04
C ILE A 20 3.41 0.39 6.24
N LEU A 21 3.41 0.47 4.91
CA LEU A 21 2.97 -0.63 4.06
C LEU A 21 3.89 -1.86 4.17
N GLU A 22 5.20 -1.66 4.33
CA GLU A 22 6.18 -2.75 4.53
C GLU A 22 6.08 -3.37 5.93
N ASN A 23 5.91 -2.56 6.98
CA ASN A 23 5.91 -3.03 8.37
C ASN A 23 4.55 -3.51 8.87
N GLU A 24 3.47 -2.88 8.42
CA GLU A 24 2.11 -3.09 8.92
C GLU A 24 1.15 -3.63 7.85
N GLY A 25 1.48 -3.43 6.57
CA GLY A 25 0.65 -3.87 5.47
C GLY A 25 0.54 -5.39 5.39
N LYS A 26 -0.69 -5.88 5.40
CA LYS A 26 -0.97 -7.30 5.12
C LYS A 26 -1.32 -7.45 3.65
N PHE A 27 -0.45 -8.10 2.89
CA PHE A 27 -0.73 -8.45 1.49
C PHE A 27 -2.05 -9.24 1.37
N ILE A 28 -2.89 -8.82 0.42
CA ILE A 28 -4.18 -9.45 0.12
C ILE A 28 -4.12 -10.17 -1.22
N GLU A 29 -3.82 -9.42 -2.28
CA GLU A 29 -3.75 -9.94 -3.65
C GLU A 29 -2.88 -9.05 -4.53
N ASP A 30 -2.41 -9.60 -5.64
CA ASP A 30 -1.86 -8.81 -6.74
C ASP A 30 -2.73 -8.96 -7.99
N ARG A 31 -2.84 -7.86 -8.73
CA ARG A 31 -3.53 -7.79 -10.02
C ARG A 31 -2.51 -7.43 -11.08
N SER A 32 -2.48 -8.18 -12.17
CA SER A 32 -1.71 -7.85 -13.37
C SER A 32 -2.68 -7.49 -14.48
N ASP A 33 -2.60 -6.26 -15.00
CA ASP A 33 -3.34 -5.81 -16.18
C ASP A 33 -2.36 -5.28 -17.23
N GLY A 34 -2.12 -6.09 -18.26
CA GLY A 34 -1.12 -5.80 -19.30
C GLY A 34 0.28 -5.59 -18.73
N ASN A 35 0.77 -4.37 -18.80
CA ASN A 35 2.10 -3.97 -18.31
C ASN A 35 2.10 -3.42 -16.88
N THR A 36 0.93 -3.25 -16.27
CA THR A 36 0.80 -2.72 -14.91
C THR A 36 0.63 -3.89 -13.95
N LYS A 37 1.48 -3.93 -12.91
CA LYS A 37 1.28 -4.82 -11.76
C LYS A 37 0.86 -3.95 -10.59
N THR A 38 -0.19 -4.37 -9.91
CA THR A 38 -0.72 -3.66 -8.75
C THR A 38 -0.84 -4.64 -7.59
N GLU A 39 -0.49 -4.20 -6.40
CA GLU A 39 -0.56 -5.00 -5.18
C GLU A 39 -1.51 -4.33 -4.18
N VAL A 40 -2.38 -5.13 -3.55
CA VAL A 40 -3.37 -4.67 -2.60
C VAL A 40 -2.97 -5.12 -1.19
N TYR A 41 -2.89 -4.14 -0.28
CA TYR A 41 -2.53 -4.34 1.12
C TYR A 41 -3.69 -3.90 2.01
N ALA A 42 -3.96 -4.65 3.08
CA ALA A 42 -4.80 -4.20 4.18
C ALA A 42 -3.93 -3.53 5.25
N ILE A 43 -4.27 -2.29 5.61
CA ILE A 43 -3.63 -1.52 6.68
C ILE A 43 -4.72 -1.12 7.67
N ASP A 44 -4.64 -1.65 8.89
CA ASP A 44 -5.66 -1.51 9.94
C ASP A 44 -7.11 -1.73 9.46
N ARG A 45 -7.82 -0.64 9.11
CA ARG A 45 -9.25 -0.64 8.72
C ARG A 45 -9.51 -0.22 7.27
N PHE A 46 -8.47 -0.10 6.45
CA PHE A 46 -8.59 0.28 5.05
C PHE A 46 -7.68 -0.57 4.16
N PHE A 47 -7.89 -0.43 2.86
CA PHE A 47 -7.08 -1.08 1.83
C PHE A 47 -6.32 -0.04 1.05
N VAL A 48 -5.10 -0.37 0.66
CA VAL A 48 -4.22 0.45 -0.18
C VAL A 48 -3.82 -0.37 -1.40
N GLU A 49 -3.93 0.24 -2.56
CA GLU A 49 -3.52 -0.32 -3.84
C GLU A 49 -2.25 0.41 -4.30
N VAL A 50 -1.18 -0.35 -4.60
CA VAL A 50 0.13 0.19 -4.97
C VAL A 50 0.54 -0.32 -6.34
N GLU A 51 0.90 0.59 -7.25
CA GLU A 51 1.47 0.22 -8.54
C GLU A 51 2.94 -0.17 -8.38
N VAL A 52 3.24 -1.42 -8.72
CA VAL A 52 4.60 -1.95 -8.69
C VAL A 52 5.15 -1.90 -10.10
N ASN A 53 5.98 -0.89 -10.37
CA ASN A 53 6.78 -0.86 -11.58
C ASN A 53 7.67 -2.10 -11.60
N LYS A 54 7.45 -3.02 -12.55
CA LYS A 54 8.44 -4.06 -12.86
C LYS A 54 9.70 -3.37 -13.36
N THR A 55 10.66 -3.11 -12.47
CA THR A 55 12.05 -2.97 -12.87
C THR A 55 12.48 -4.32 -13.47
N GLY A 56 12.44 -4.38 -14.80
CA GLY A 56 13.01 -5.47 -15.59
C GLY A 56 14.53 -5.47 -15.54
#